data_AF-A0A4D6Q6L3-F1
#
_entry.id   AF-A0A4D6Q6L3-F1
#
_cell.length_a   1.000
_cell.length_b   1.000
_cell.length_c   1.000
_cell.angle_alpha   90.00
_cell.angle_beta   90.00
_cell.angle_gamma   90.00
#
_symmetry.space_group_name_H-M   'P 1'
#
loop_
_entity.id
_entity.type
_entity.pdbx_description
1 polymer ?
#
loop_
_entity_poly.entity_id
_entity_poly.type
_entity_poly.pdbx_seq_one_letter_code
_entity_poly.pdbx_strand_id
1 'polypeptide(L)'
;MESCGIEKVRQDSPNAPPKPRGPPKVPCKEGICLMQHADLLLANQSVDYEKLRGFIDHWAESNPDFSEAILAAKEICAKDGGPAGPPVCEQDKIFFCLTSNILWNCKLRDLDGNSGCSILKAHMDECRPHFLKRKELEEQNGQ
;
A
#
# COMPACT_ATOMS: atom_id res chain seq x y z
N MET A 1 -28.37 -1.54 12.89
CA MET A 1 -26.99 -1.98 12.59
C MET A 1 -26.99 -2.38 11.13
N GLU A 2 -26.55 -1.48 10.25
CA GLU A 2 -26.46 -1.77 8.82
C GLU A 2 -25.28 -2.71 8.59
N SER A 3 -25.54 -3.84 7.94
CA SER A 3 -24.51 -4.79 7.54
C SER A 3 -23.59 -4.10 6.54
N CYS A 4 -22.31 -3.95 6.88
CA CYS A 4 -21.27 -3.68 5.90
C CYS A 4 -21.45 -4.69 4.75
N GLY A 5 -21.77 -4.23 3.54
CA GLY A 5 -22.31 -5.00 2.39
C GLY A 5 -21.40 -6.10 1.83
N ILE A 6 -20.51 -6.65 2.64
CA ILE A 6 -19.66 -7.79 2.40
C ILE A 6 -20.19 -8.91 3.31
N GLU A 7 -20.99 -9.81 2.74
CA GLU A 7 -21.39 -11.01 3.46
C GLU A 7 -20.14 -11.82 3.81
N LYS A 8 -19.88 -11.99 5.11
CA LYS A 8 -18.82 -12.89 5.59
C LYS A 8 -19.16 -14.29 5.09
N VAL A 9 -18.36 -14.81 4.14
CA VAL A 9 -18.47 -16.20 3.70
C VAL A 9 -18.25 -17.09 4.91
N ARG A 10 -19.29 -17.85 5.30
CA ARG A 10 -19.18 -18.85 6.37
C ARG A 10 -18.20 -19.92 5.91
N GLN A 11 -17.18 -20.19 6.71
CA GLN A 11 -16.07 -21.09 6.37
C GLN A 11 -16.51 -22.52 6.06
N ASP A 12 -17.68 -22.92 6.56
CA ASP A 12 -18.28 -24.25 6.38
C ASP A 12 -19.36 -24.30 5.27
N SER A 13 -19.49 -23.23 4.47
CA SER A 13 -20.44 -23.22 3.36
C SER A 13 -19.96 -24.15 2.24
N PRO A 14 -20.84 -24.97 1.63
CA PRO A 14 -20.48 -25.79 0.47
C PRO A 14 -20.01 -24.99 -0.76
N ASN A 15 -20.19 -23.65 -0.75
CA ASN A 15 -19.69 -22.72 -1.76
C ASN A 15 -18.45 -21.93 -1.31
N ALA A 16 -17.78 -22.31 -0.21
CA ALA A 16 -16.57 -21.64 0.23
C ALA A 16 -15.45 -21.80 -0.83
N PRO A 17 -14.79 -20.72 -1.26
CA PRO A 17 -13.71 -20.81 -2.23
C PRO A 17 -12.58 -21.68 -1.65
N PRO A 18 -11.97 -22.57 -2.45
CA PRO A 18 -10.88 -23.41 -1.99
C PRO A 18 -9.76 -22.55 -1.42
N LYS A 19 -9.22 -22.94 -0.26
CA LYS A 19 -8.08 -22.24 0.36
C LYS A 19 -6.97 -22.07 -0.68
N PRO A 20 -6.48 -20.85 -0.94
CA PRO A 20 -5.44 -20.63 -1.93
C PRO A 20 -4.20 -21.46 -1.57
N ARG A 21 -3.75 -22.29 -2.52
CA ARG A 21 -2.58 -23.14 -2.36
C ARG A 21 -1.33 -22.28 -2.57
N GLY A 22 -0.80 -21.74 -1.48
CA GLY A 22 0.40 -20.91 -1.49
C GLY A 22 0.16 -19.48 -1.99
N PRO A 23 1.14 -18.58 -1.81
CA PRO A 23 1.04 -17.22 -2.33
C PRO A 23 0.89 -17.27 -3.85
N PRO A 24 -0.04 -16.51 -4.46
CA PRO A 24 -0.16 -16.46 -5.90
C PRO A 24 1.18 -15.98 -6.48
N LYS A 25 1.69 -16.70 -7.48
CA LYS A 25 2.80 -16.23 -8.32
C LYS A 25 2.24 -15.15 -9.25
N VAL A 26 1.97 -13.97 -8.70
CA VAL A 26 1.59 -12.81 -9.49
C VAL A 26 2.84 -12.39 -10.27
N PRO A 27 2.80 -12.39 -11.61
CA PRO A 27 3.93 -11.91 -12.38
C PRO A 27 4.15 -10.43 -12.07
N CYS A 28 5.40 -9.99 -11.86
CA CYS A 28 5.77 -8.61 -11.50
C CYS A 28 5.56 -7.58 -12.63
N LYS A 29 4.74 -7.90 -13.63
CA LYS A 29 4.72 -7.18 -14.91
C LYS A 29 4.23 -5.75 -14.75
N GLU A 30 3.23 -5.56 -13.91
CA GLU A 30 2.56 -4.29 -13.70
C GLU A 30 3.49 -3.32 -12.98
N GLY A 31 4.09 -3.72 -11.85
CA GLY A 31 5.07 -2.89 -11.14
C GLY A 31 6.30 -2.55 -11.99
N ILE A 32 6.83 -3.53 -12.72
CA ILE A 32 7.95 -3.29 -13.65
C ILE A 32 7.54 -2.29 -14.74
N CYS A 33 6.36 -2.47 -15.35
CA CYS A 33 5.87 -1.57 -16.39
C CYS A 33 5.74 -0.13 -15.90
N LEU A 34 5.13 0.07 -14.73
CA LEU A 34 4.94 1.40 -14.13
C LEU A 34 6.27 2.09 -13.84
N MET A 35 7.22 1.36 -13.23
CA MET A 35 8.53 1.91 -12.90
C MET A 35 9.38 2.17 -14.14
N GLN A 36 9.29 1.30 -15.16
CA GLN A 36 9.99 1.50 -16.42
C GLN A 36 9.48 2.75 -17.16
N HIS A 37 8.16 2.97 -17.18
CA HIS A 37 7.57 4.17 -17.80
C HIS A 37 8.06 5.47 -17.13
N ALA A 38 8.33 5.43 -15.83
CA ALA A 38 8.85 6.56 -15.07
C ALA A 38 10.40 6.62 -15.03
N ASP A 39 11.10 5.78 -15.80
CA ASP A 39 12.57 5.69 -15.81
C ASP A 39 13.19 5.39 -14.42
N LEU A 40 12.52 4.56 -13.62
CA LEU A 40 12.90 4.23 -12.24
C LEU A 40 13.58 2.86 -12.09
N LEU A 41 13.97 2.23 -13.20
CA LEU A 41 14.61 0.92 -13.20
C LEU A 41 16.04 0.98 -13.74
N LEU A 42 16.92 0.21 -13.10
CA LEU A 42 18.24 -0.09 -13.61
C LEU A 42 18.15 -1.10 -14.78
N ALA A 43 19.26 -1.29 -15.50
CA ALA A 43 19.33 -2.19 -16.66
C ALA A 43 18.99 -3.66 -16.33
N ASN A 44 19.18 -4.08 -15.09
CA ASN A 44 18.83 -5.41 -14.57
C ASN A 44 17.36 -5.50 -14.08
N GLN A 45 16.54 -4.47 -14.33
CA GLN A 45 15.14 -4.34 -13.88
C GLN A 45 14.95 -4.20 -12.36
N SER A 46 16.02 -4.02 -11.58
CA SER A 46 15.89 -3.63 -10.16
C SER A 46 15.58 -2.13 -10.06
N VAL A 47 15.04 -1.73 -8.91
CA VAL A 47 14.66 -0.33 -8.69
C VAL A 47 15.91 0.56 -8.56
N ASP A 48 15.89 1.68 -9.26
CA ASP A 48 16.80 2.79 -9.05
C ASP A 48 16.25 3.67 -7.91
N TYR A 49 16.71 3.40 -6.69
CA TYR A 49 16.20 4.09 -5.49
C TYR A 49 16.57 5.58 -5.43
N GLU A 50 17.66 5.99 -6.08
CA GLU A 50 18.03 7.40 -6.18
C GLU A 50 17.02 8.14 -7.06
N LYS A 51 16.76 7.61 -8.26
CA LYS A 51 15.73 8.16 -9.15
C LYS A 51 14.34 8.09 -8.54
N LEU A 52 13.99 7.01 -7.84
CA LEU A 52 12.70 6.89 -7.15
C LEU A 52 12.50 8.00 -6.12
N ARG A 53 13.52 8.29 -5.30
CA ARG A 53 13.45 9.37 -4.31
C ARG A 53 13.26 10.74 -4.98
N GLY A 54 14.03 11.01 -6.04
CA GLY A 54 13.89 12.25 -6.82
C GLY A 54 12.53 12.38 -7.51
N PHE A 55 12.00 11.28 -8.04
CA PHE A 55 10.65 11.22 -8.62
C PHE A 55 9.58 11.56 -7.58
N ILE A 56 9.68 11.01 -6.38
CA ILE A 56 8.73 11.30 -5.29
C ILE A 56 8.77 12.78 -4.91
N ASP A 57 9.97 13.37 -4.80
CA ASP A 57 10.12 14.80 -4.49
C ASP A 57 9.45 15.66 -5.56
N HIS A 58 9.75 15.39 -6.84
CA HIS A 58 9.16 16.13 -7.96
C HIS A 58 7.64 15.95 -8.06
N TRP A 59 7.14 14.74 -7.77
CA TRP A 59 5.71 14.47 -7.74
C TRP A 59 5.03 15.25 -6.61
N ALA A 60 5.65 15.34 -5.43
CA ALA A 60 5.16 16.10 -4.28
C ALA A 60 5.06 17.61 -4.57
N GLU A 61 6.05 18.16 -5.29
CA GLU A 61 6.04 19.55 -5.76
C GLU A 61 4.87 19.83 -6.71
N SER A 62 4.58 18.89 -7.59
CA SER A 62 3.49 19.00 -8.58
C SER A 62 2.10 18.72 -8.00
N ASN A 63 2.02 18.09 -6.82
CA ASN A 63 0.78 17.64 -6.19
C ASN A 63 0.74 18.08 -4.71
N PRO A 64 0.63 19.40 -4.44
CA PRO A 64 0.81 19.95 -3.10
C PRO A 64 -0.17 19.38 -2.06
N ASP A 65 -1.41 19.06 -2.46
CA ASP A 65 -2.43 18.47 -1.58
C ASP A 65 -2.03 17.10 -1.00
N PHE A 66 -1.08 16.42 -1.66
CA PHE A 66 -0.58 15.11 -1.26
C PHE A 66 0.86 15.15 -0.74
N SER A 67 1.53 16.29 -0.79
CA SER A 67 2.97 16.44 -0.53
C SER A 67 3.37 15.90 0.84
N GLU A 68 2.64 16.25 1.90
CA GLU A 68 2.91 15.76 3.25
C GLU A 68 2.82 14.22 3.33
N ALA A 69 1.77 13.64 2.75
CA ALA A 69 1.53 12.20 2.82
C ALA A 69 2.54 11.40 1.99
N ILE A 70 2.90 11.87 0.79
CA ILE A 70 3.87 11.19 -0.07
C ILE A 70 5.30 11.34 0.46
N LEU A 71 5.67 12.50 1.04
CA LEU A 71 7.00 12.69 1.61
C LEU A 71 7.18 11.85 2.88
N ALA A 72 6.14 11.72 3.71
CA ALA A 72 6.17 10.77 4.82
C ALA A 72 6.30 9.31 4.32
N ALA A 73 5.61 8.96 3.23
CA ALA A 73 5.72 7.64 2.62
C ALA A 73 7.14 7.36 2.07
N LYS A 74 7.81 8.37 1.51
CA LYS A 74 9.18 8.26 0.96
C LYS A 74 10.16 7.65 1.97
N GLU A 75 10.11 8.13 3.22
CA GLU A 75 10.99 7.67 4.31
C GLU A 75 10.81 6.20 4.68
N ILE A 76 9.71 5.59 4.28
CA ILE A 76 9.39 4.19 4.59
C ILE A 76 9.52 3.32 3.33
N CYS A 77 9.01 3.83 2.21
CA CYS A 77 8.79 3.05 1.00
C CYS A 77 9.94 3.15 -0.02
N ALA A 78 10.76 4.20 0.03
CA ALA A 78 11.86 4.43 -0.90
C ALA A 78 13.25 4.28 -0.25
N LYS A 79 13.32 3.51 0.84
CA LYS A 79 14.57 3.05 1.44
C LYS A 79 15.20 1.96 0.57
N ASP A 80 16.52 1.93 0.52
CA ASP A 80 17.26 0.93 -0.25
C ASP A 80 16.87 -0.49 0.20
N GLY A 81 16.60 -1.37 -0.77
CA GLY A 81 16.07 -2.72 -0.52
C GLY A 81 14.55 -2.79 -0.31
N GLY A 82 13.88 -1.65 -0.26
CA GLY A 82 12.43 -1.53 -0.34
C GLY A 82 11.67 -1.91 0.93
N PRO A 83 10.34 -1.80 0.91
CA PRO A 83 9.52 -2.17 2.05
C PRO A 83 9.48 -3.69 2.26
N ALA A 84 9.46 -4.12 3.52
CA ALA A 84 9.33 -5.53 3.89
C ALA A 84 7.89 -6.04 3.72
N GLY A 85 7.73 -7.36 3.55
CA GLY A 85 6.43 -8.03 3.44
C GLY A 85 5.99 -8.32 1.99
N PRO A 86 4.79 -8.90 1.80
CA PRO A 86 4.19 -9.11 0.48
C PRO A 86 3.82 -7.77 -0.19
N PRO A 87 3.65 -7.71 -1.52
CA PRO A 87 3.80 -8.77 -2.54
C PRO A 87 5.24 -9.22 -2.76
N VAL A 88 5.48 -10.24 -3.61
CA VAL A 88 6.83 -10.80 -3.82
C VAL A 88 7.77 -9.80 -4.52
N CYS A 89 7.24 -9.05 -5.48
CA CYS A 89 7.99 -8.18 -6.37
C CYS A 89 8.32 -6.83 -5.71
N GLU A 90 9.58 -6.42 -5.74
CA GLU A 90 10.07 -5.17 -5.16
C GLU A 90 9.27 -3.94 -5.65
N GLN A 91 9.02 -3.88 -6.95
CA GLN A 91 8.30 -2.80 -7.62
C GLN A 91 6.87 -2.68 -7.09
N ASP A 92 6.18 -3.82 -6.97
CA ASP A 92 4.81 -3.85 -6.44
C ASP A 92 4.81 -3.50 -4.95
N LYS A 93 5.80 -3.94 -4.16
CA LYS A 93 5.90 -3.58 -2.74
C LYS A 93 6.01 -2.08 -2.56
N ILE A 94 6.85 -1.41 -3.37
CA ILE A 94 7.00 0.04 -3.34
C ILE A 94 5.69 0.71 -3.71
N PHE A 95 5.04 0.28 -4.79
CA PHE A 95 3.75 0.81 -5.22
C PHE A 95 2.69 0.70 -4.13
N PHE A 96 2.52 -0.49 -3.54
CA PHE A 96 1.59 -0.73 -2.45
C PHE A 96 1.93 0.09 -1.21
N CYS A 97 3.21 0.20 -0.86
CA CYS A 97 3.64 0.99 0.29
C CYS A 97 3.31 2.48 0.10
N LEU A 98 3.64 3.06 -1.06
CA LEU A 98 3.37 4.46 -1.36
C LEU A 98 1.86 4.75 -1.35
N THR A 99 1.09 4.00 -2.13
CA THR A 99 -0.38 4.19 -2.23
C THR A 99 -1.08 4.02 -0.89
N SER A 100 -0.69 3.02 -0.10
CA SER A 100 -1.26 2.81 1.24
C SER A 100 -0.93 4.00 2.15
N ASN A 101 0.32 4.45 2.22
CA ASN A 101 0.69 5.56 3.09
C ASN A 101 0.04 6.88 2.66
N ILE A 102 -0.10 7.14 1.36
CA ILE A 102 -0.86 8.28 0.87
C ILE A 102 -2.30 8.18 1.37
N LEU A 103 -2.97 7.04 1.15
CA LEU A 103 -4.38 6.87 1.54
C LEU A 103 -4.61 7.00 3.06
N TRP A 104 -3.68 6.50 3.88
CA TRP A 104 -3.77 6.58 5.34
C TRP A 104 -3.54 7.98 5.88
N ASN A 105 -2.71 8.80 5.22
CA ASN A 105 -2.28 10.11 5.73
C ASN A 105 -2.81 11.29 4.88
N CYS A 106 -3.63 11.03 3.87
CA CYS A 106 -4.18 12.07 3.00
C CYS A 106 -5.21 12.92 3.74
N LYS A 107 -4.93 14.23 3.87
CA LYS A 107 -5.84 15.22 4.49
C LYS A 107 -7.14 15.43 3.72
N LEU A 108 -7.19 15.08 2.44
CA LEU A 108 -8.44 15.12 1.65
C LEU A 108 -9.52 14.20 2.22
N ARG A 109 -9.14 13.22 3.06
CA ARG A 109 -10.04 12.36 3.82
C ARG A 109 -10.85 13.13 4.87
N ASP A 110 -10.37 14.29 5.29
CA ASP A 110 -10.97 15.13 6.32
C ASP A 110 -11.80 16.28 5.74
N LEU A 111 -11.90 16.40 4.41
CA LEU A 111 -12.73 17.42 3.78
C LEU A 111 -14.21 17.07 3.94
N ASP A 112 -14.89 17.87 4.75
CA ASP A 112 -16.34 17.82 4.94
C ASP A 112 -17.07 18.11 3.61
N GLY A 113 -17.96 17.21 3.22
CA GLY A 113 -18.80 17.34 2.01
C GLY A 113 -18.71 16.18 1.02
N ASN A 114 -17.73 15.29 1.17
CA ASN A 114 -17.62 14.10 0.32
C ASN A 114 -18.26 12.87 1.00
N SER A 115 -19.60 12.80 0.99
CA SER A 115 -20.36 11.74 1.68
C SER A 115 -19.97 10.31 1.28
N GLY A 116 -19.35 10.12 0.11
CA GLY A 116 -18.80 8.83 -0.32
C GLY A 116 -17.52 8.41 0.41
N CYS A 117 -16.73 9.35 0.92
CA CYS A 117 -15.46 9.05 1.60
C CYS A 117 -15.62 8.80 3.11
N SER A 118 -16.73 9.20 3.72
CA SER A 118 -16.95 9.03 5.17
C SER A 118 -17.04 7.56 5.59
N ILE A 119 -17.67 6.70 4.77
CA ILE A 119 -17.76 5.25 5.00
C ILE A 119 -16.38 4.60 4.88
N LEU A 120 -15.63 4.94 3.83
CA LEU A 120 -14.28 4.42 3.63
C LEU A 120 -13.35 4.87 4.78
N LYS A 121 -13.43 6.14 5.19
CA LYS A 121 -12.71 6.69 6.33
C LYS A 121 -13.03 5.92 7.61
N ALA A 122 -14.31 5.75 7.94
CA ALA A 122 -14.74 5.04 9.13
C ALA A 122 -14.25 3.59 9.14
N HIS A 123 -14.36 2.89 8.01
CA HIS A 123 -13.87 1.51 7.88
C HIS A 123 -12.35 1.42 8.05
N MET A 124 -11.61 2.35 7.43
CA MET A 124 -10.17 2.43 7.57
C MET A 124 -9.75 2.69 9.03
N ASP A 125 -10.38 3.66 9.70
CA ASP A 125 -10.07 4.01 11.09
C ASP A 125 -10.42 2.84 12.04
N GLU A 126 -11.56 2.15 11.84
CA GLU A 126 -11.94 0.94 12.58
C GLU A 126 -10.91 -0.19 12.39
N CYS A 127 -10.46 -0.42 11.16
CA CYS A 127 -9.56 -1.53 10.86
C CYS A 127 -8.08 -1.24 11.19
N ARG A 128 -7.70 0.04 11.33
CA ARG A 128 -6.30 0.47 11.54
C ARG A 128 -5.57 -0.30 12.64
N PRO A 129 -6.14 -0.55 13.84
CA PRO A 129 -5.45 -1.30 14.89
C PRO A 129 -5.12 -2.73 14.49
N HIS A 130 -5.90 -3.36 13.60
CA HIS A 130 -5.66 -4.73 13.15
C HIS A 130 -4.50 -4.85 12.16
N PHE A 131 -4.14 -3.74 11.50
CA PHE A 131 -2.99 -3.66 10.60
C PHE A 131 -1.71 -3.22 11.32
N LEU A 132 -1.83 -2.35 12.34
CA LEU A 132 -0.68 -1.86 13.10
C LEU A 132 -0.22 -2.84 14.20
N LYS A 133 -1.14 -3.56 14.89
CA LYS A 133 -0.77 -4.55 15.91
C LYS A 133 0.12 -5.67 15.39
N ARG A 134 0.11 -5.96 14.08
CA ARG A 134 0.95 -7.01 13.49
C ARG A 134 2.43 -6.60 13.45
N LYS A 135 2.74 -5.32 13.23
CA LYS A 135 4.11 -4.78 13.30
C LYS A 135 4.69 -4.88 14.71
N GLU A 136 3.91 -4.50 15.72
CA GLU A 136 4.34 -4.56 17.13
C GLU A 136 4.55 -6.00 17.62
N LEU A 137 3.71 -6.95 17.15
CA LEU A 137 3.85 -8.38 17.47
C LEU A 137 5.00 -9.06 16.71
N GLU A 138 5.33 -8.61 15.50
CA GLU A 138 6.49 -9.11 14.74
C GLU A 138 7.82 -8.57 15.33
N GLU A 139 7.84 -7.33 15.83
CA GLU A 139 8.98 -6.75 16.55
C GLU A 139 9.21 -7.37 17.94
N GLN A 140 8.15 -7.78 18.64
CA GLN A 140 8.25 -8.45 19.96
C GLN A 140 8.63 -9.93 19.90
N ASN A 141 8.34 -10.64 18.80
CA ASN A 141 8.68 -12.06 18.65
C ASN A 141 10.01 -12.31 17.91
N GLY A 142 10.73 -11.23 17.57
CA GLY A 142 12.06 -11.25 16.94
C GLY A 142 13.22 -10.92 17.88
N GLN A 143 13.00 -10.95 19.21
CA GLN A 143 14.03 -10.89 20.24
C GLN A 143 14.27 -12.26 20.87
#